data_AF-A0A2V7YZ39-F1
#
_entry.id   AF-A0A2V7YZ39-F1
#
_cell.length_a   1.000
_cell.length_b   1.000
_cell.length_c   1.000
_cell.angle_alpha   90.00
_cell.angle_beta   90.00
_cell.angle_gamma   90.00
#
_symmetry.space_group_name_H-M   'P 1'
#
loop_
_entity.id
_entity.type
_entity.pdbx_description
1 polymer ?
#
loop_
_entity_poly.entity_id
_entity_poly.type
_entity_poly.pdbx_seq_one_letter_code
_entity_poly.pdbx_strand_id
1 'polypeptide(L)' 'FLPENVPLQERVGRAFPVTHEAIEFDVIPLPHPSGRSTWLVKKENQELLDGALELLRGSVGWRETFG' A
#
# COMPACT_ATOMS: atom_id res chain seq x y z
N PHE A 1 5.52 -11.12 -7.68
CA PHE A 1 5.71 -10.19 -6.54
C PHE A 1 4.43 -9.99 -5.76
N LEU A 2 3.37 -9.42 -6.33
CA LEU A 2 2.05 -9.47 -5.71
C LEU A 2 1.22 -10.64 -6.30
N PRO A 3 0.40 -11.36 -5.50
CA PRO A 3 -0.46 -12.44 -5.99
C PRO A 3 -1.59 -11.93 -6.91
N GLU A 4 -2.44 -12.85 -7.39
CA GLU A 4 -3.52 -12.69 -8.39
C GLU A 4 -4.23 -11.32 -8.44
N ASN A 5 -4.68 -10.92 -9.63
CA ASN A 5 -5.38 -9.66 -9.89
C ASN A 5 -6.72 -9.57 -9.13
N VAL A 6 -6.64 -9.14 -7.88
CA VAL A 6 -7.77 -8.91 -6.98
C VAL A 6 -8.13 -7.42 -6.91
N PRO A 7 -9.38 -7.08 -6.55
CA PRO A 7 -9.81 -5.69 -6.39
C PRO A 7 -8.90 -4.87 -5.47
N LEU A 8 -8.78 -3.56 -5.74
CA LEU A 8 -7.95 -2.64 -4.94
C LEU A 8 -8.32 -2.65 -3.46
N GLN A 9 -9.60 -2.82 -3.13
CA GLN A 9 -10.08 -2.87 -1.75
C GLN A 9 -9.48 -4.02 -0.94
N GLU A 10 -9.04 -5.08 -1.60
CA GLU A 10 -8.44 -6.25 -0.94
C GLU A 10 -6.93 -6.09 -0.74
N ARG A 11 -6.32 -5.05 -1.33
CA ARG A 11 -4.87 -4.78 -1.30
C ARG A 11 -4.48 -3.51 -0.56
N VAL A 12 -5.16 -2.41 -0.85
CA VAL A 12 -4.85 -1.11 -0.23
C VAL A 12 -5.15 -1.20 1.26
N GLY A 13 -4.24 -0.67 2.09
CA GLY A 13 -4.34 -0.75 3.54
C GLY A 13 -3.69 -1.99 4.16
N ARG A 14 -2.96 -2.79 3.37
CA ARG A 14 -2.25 -3.99 3.83
C ARG A 14 -0.78 -3.94 3.42
N ALA A 15 0.07 -4.61 4.19
CA ALA A 15 1.45 -4.89 3.84
C ALA A 15 1.58 -6.35 3.42
N PHE A 16 2.36 -6.60 2.38
CA PHE A 16 2.62 -7.94 1.86
C PHE A 16 4.11 -8.20 1.97
N PRO A 17 4.56 -9.12 2.85
CA PRO A 17 5.94 -9.53 2.88
C PRO A 17 6.25 -10.32 1.60
N VAL A 18 7.32 -9.95 0.90
CA VAL A 18 7.73 -10.64 -0.32
C VAL A 18 9.24 -10.91 -0.30
N THR A 19 9.61 -12.07 -0.82
CA THR A 19 11.00 -12.43 -1.07
C THR A 19 11.26 -12.45 -2.58
N HIS A 20 12.23 -11.65 -3.06
CA HIS A 20 12.76 -11.73 -4.43
C HIS A 20 14.25 -11.98 -4.40
N GLU A 21 14.75 -12.98 -5.12
CA GLU A 21 16.20 -13.16 -5.32
C GLU A 21 16.99 -13.06 -4.00
N ALA A 22 16.46 -13.67 -2.93
CA ALA A 22 16.96 -13.64 -1.55
C ALA A 22 16.88 -12.30 -0.79
N ILE A 23 16.21 -11.29 -1.35
CA ILE A 23 15.89 -10.02 -0.69
C ILE A 23 14.46 -10.08 -0.14
N GLU A 24 14.32 -9.84 1.16
CA GLU A 24 13.03 -9.71 1.83
C GLU A 24 12.64 -8.24 1.96
N PHE A 25 11.41 -7.92 1.57
CA PHE A 25 10.87 -6.57 1.71
C PHE A 25 9.35 -6.59 1.81
N ASP A 26 8.80 -5.56 2.46
CA ASP A 26 7.37 -5.34 2.51
C ASP A 26 6.90 -4.50 1.32
N VAL A 27 5.81 -4.96 0.68
CA VAL A 27 5.11 -4.21 -0.35
C VAL A 27 3.83 -3.64 0.23
N ILE A 28 3.67 -2.32 0.19
CA ILE A 28 2.46 -1.61 0.61
C ILE A 28 1.81 -0.99 -0.63
N PRO A 29 0.72 -1.56 -1.15
CA PRO A 29 0.05 -1.03 -2.34
C PRO A 29 -0.65 0.31 -2.05
N LEU A 30 -0.42 1.29 -2.91
CA LEU A 30 -1.12 2.58 -2.90
C LEU A 30 -1.99 2.72 -4.16
N PRO A 31 -3.14 3.41 -4.06
CA PRO A 31 -3.93 3.75 -5.24
C PRO A 31 -3.14 4.72 -6.13
N HIS A 32 -3.33 4.63 -7.44
CA HIS A 32 -2.64 5.50 -8.37
C HIS A 32 -3.05 6.98 -8.19
N PRO A 33 -2.10 7.93 -8.09
CA PRO A 33 -2.39 9.31 -7.69
C PRO A 33 -2.95 10.20 -8.80
N SER A 34 -3.18 9.69 -10.01
CA SER A 34 -3.56 10.50 -11.19
C SER A 34 -4.89 11.23 -11.10
N GLY A 35 -5.69 11.04 -10.05
CA GLY A 35 -7.01 11.67 -9.89
C GLY A 35 -8.06 11.24 -10.91
N ARG A 36 -7.70 10.42 -11.91
CA ARG A 36 -8.62 9.88 -12.92
C ARG A 36 -9.57 8.83 -12.37
N SER A 37 -9.23 8.22 -11.24
CA SER A 37 -10.03 7.18 -10.61
C SER A 37 -11.04 7.79 -9.65
N THR A 38 -12.32 7.44 -9.79
CA THR A 38 -13.37 7.77 -8.82
C THR A 38 -13.30 6.89 -7.56
N TRP A 39 -12.32 5.99 -7.46
CA TRP A 39 -12.18 5.07 -6.34
C TRP A 39 -12.11 5.81 -5.00
N LEU A 40 -11.32 6.89 -4.90
CA LEU A 40 -11.19 7.69 -3.67
C LEU A 40 -12.44 8.52 -3.32
N VAL A 41 -13.46 8.60 -4.18
CA VAL A 41 -14.71 9.32 -3.86
C VAL A 41 -15.46 8.63 -2.72
N LYS A 42 -15.35 7.30 -2.60
CA LYS A 42 -15.97 6.55 -1.51
C LYS A 42 -15.17 6.70 -0.22
N LYS A 43 -15.85 7.02 0.88
CA LYS A 43 -15.23 7.16 2.20
C LYS A 43 -14.45 5.89 2.62
N GLU A 44 -15.03 4.72 2.40
CA GLU A 44 -14.40 3.43 2.73
C GLU A 44 -13.02 3.26 2.06
N ASN A 45 -12.86 3.77 0.83
CA ASN A 45 -11.61 3.68 0.09
C ASN A 45 -10.57 4.72 0.57
N GLN A 46 -11.01 5.85 1.12
CA GLN A 46 -10.13 6.81 1.77
C GLN A 46 -9.57 6.22 3.07
N GLU A 47 -10.40 5.53 3.86
CA GLU A 47 -9.97 4.84 5.07
C GLU A 47 -8.91 3.75 4.77
N LEU A 48 -9.06 3.03 3.65
CA LEU A 48 -8.03 2.10 3.18
C LEU A 48 -6.71 2.79 2.82
N LEU A 49 -6.78 3.96 2.15
CA LEU A 49 -5.59 4.76 1.85
C LEU A 49 -4.91 5.23 3.14
N ASP A 50 -5.68 5.74 4.10
CA ASP A 50 -5.14 6.19 5.38
C ASP A 50 -4.41 5.05 6.11
N GLY A 51 -5.00 3.85 6.14
CA GLY A 51 -4.34 2.66 6.68
C GLY A 51 -3.04 2.30 5.95
N ALA A 52 -3.01 2.42 4.62
CA ALA A 52 -1.80 2.18 3.84
C ALA A 52 -0.69 3.19 4.15
N LEU A 53 -1.06 4.46 4.34
CA LEU A 53 -0.11 5.52 4.69
C LEU A 53 0.42 5.39 6.12
N GLU A 54 -0.39 4.92 7.06
CA GLU A 54 0.07 4.57 8.41
C GLU A 54 1.08 3.42 8.39
N LEU A 55 0.81 2.36 7.62
CA LEU A 55 1.78 1.27 7.42
C LEU A 55 3.10 1.78 6.83
N LEU A 56 3.03 2.68 5.84
CA LEU A 56 4.21 3.27 5.24
C LEU A 56 4.99 4.11 6.26
N ARG A 57 4.32 5.00 7.00
CA ARG A 57 4.92 5.81 8.08
C ARG A 57 5.59 4.94 9.15
N GLY A 58 4.99 3.80 9.47
CA GLY A 58 5.52 2.84 10.44
C GLY A 58 6.64 1.95 9.91
N SER A 59 6.87 1.88 8.60
CA SER A 59 7.90 1.03 8.02
C SER A 59 9.31 1.49 8.42
N VAL A 60 10.24 0.53 8.54
CA VAL A 60 11.63 0.82 8.92
C VAL A 60 12.29 1.74 7.90
N GLY A 61 12.21 1.38 6.61
CA GLY A 61 12.84 2.16 5.54
C GLY A 61 12.32 3.61 5.46
N TRP A 62 11.03 3.85 5.69
CA TRP A 62 10.49 5.20 5.72
C TRP A 62 11.02 6.01 6.91
N ARG A 63 11.00 5.42 8.11
CA ARG A 63 11.50 6.09 9.34
C ARG A 63 12.98 6.41 9.27
N GLU A 64 13.79 5.52 8.71
CA GLU A 64 15.23 5.76 8.55
C GLU A 64 15.55 6.82 7.50
N THR A 65 14.70 6.97 6.48
CA THR A 65 14.92 7.94 5.39
C THR A 65 14.36 9.33 5.72
N PHE A 66 13.23 9.41 6.41
CA PHE A 66 12.44 10.65 6.56
C PHE A 66 12.02 10.98 8.00
N GLY A 67 12.32 10.14 8.98
CA GLY A 67 12.08 10.39 10.41
C GLY A 67 13.17 11.20 11.07
#